data_AF-A0A382YUH9-F1
#
_entry.id   AF-A0A382YUH9-F1
#
_cell.length_a   1.000
_cell.length_b   1.000
_cell.length_c   1.000
_cell.angle_alpha   90.00
_cell.angle_beta   90.00
_cell.angle_gamma   90.00
#
_symmetry.space_group_name_H-M   'P 1'
#
loop_
_entity.id
_entity.type
_entity.pdbx_description
1 polymer ?
#
loop_
_entity_poly.entity_id
_entity_poly.type
_entity_poly.pdbx_seq_one_letter_code
_entity_poly.pdbx_strand_id
1 'polypeptide(L)'
;VVESLFITADEQIPLAEKVFSKFGNINLVDGRYIDRNKIKNTDVLLVRSVTKINKSLLENTKVKFVGSATSGVDHVDVDYLDKSNISFSYAPGSNANSVAE
;
A
#
# COMPACT_ATOMS: atom_id res chain seq x y z
N VAL A 1 15.30 -20.35 -5.20
CA VAL A 1 14.51 -19.45 -6.08
C VAL A 1 13.78 -18.50 -5.15
N VAL A 2 14.06 -17.20 -5.20
CA VAL A 2 13.26 -16.23 -4.42
C VAL A 2 11.92 -16.13 -5.15
N GLU A 3 10.81 -16.43 -4.48
CA GLU A 3 9.48 -16.30 -5.07
C GLU A 3 9.20 -14.84 -5.42
N SER A 4 8.66 -14.60 -6.63
CA SER A 4 8.23 -13.27 -7.06
C SER A 4 7.00 -12.83 -6.25
N LEU A 5 7.03 -11.61 -5.70
CA LEU A 5 5.92 -11.06 -4.91
C LEU A 5 4.72 -10.71 -5.78
N PHE A 6 3.51 -10.77 -5.21
CA PHE A 6 2.32 -10.11 -5.77
C PHE A 6 2.13 -8.75 -5.12
N ILE A 7 2.22 -7.71 -5.93
CA ILE A 7 2.16 -6.31 -5.51
C ILE A 7 0.89 -5.70 -6.06
N THR A 8 0.07 -5.08 -5.23
CA THR A 8 -1.03 -4.22 -5.68
C THR A 8 -0.69 -2.78 -5.35
N ALA A 9 -0.78 -1.90 -6.32
CA ALA A 9 -0.49 -0.48 -6.14
C ALA A 9 -1.64 0.40 -6.64
N ASP A 10 -1.88 1.51 -5.96
CA ASP A 10 -2.72 2.58 -6.48
C ASP A 10 -2.11 3.11 -7.79
N GLU A 11 -2.86 3.06 -8.89
CA GLU A 11 -2.41 3.47 -10.22
C GLU A 11 -1.96 4.93 -10.31
N GLN A 12 -2.43 5.77 -9.38
CA GLN A 12 -2.07 7.18 -9.30
C GLN A 12 -0.79 7.43 -8.51
N ILE A 13 -0.10 6.40 -7.98
CA ILE A 13 1.25 6.53 -7.43
C ILE A 13 2.24 6.64 -8.60
N PRO A 14 2.93 7.79 -8.77
CA PRO A 14 3.87 7.96 -9.87
C PRO A 14 4.98 6.92 -9.86
N LEU A 15 5.31 6.39 -11.04
CA LEU A 15 6.41 5.43 -11.25
C LEU A 15 6.28 4.10 -10.49
N ALA A 16 5.12 3.79 -9.88
CA ALA A 16 4.95 2.58 -9.09
C ALA A 16 5.34 1.31 -9.87
N GLU A 17 4.79 1.11 -11.07
CA GLU A 17 5.14 -0.02 -11.93
C GLU A 17 6.65 -0.08 -12.21
N LYS A 18 7.23 1.03 -12.69
CA LYS A 18 8.66 1.08 -13.02
C LYS A 18 9.56 0.73 -11.83
N VAL A 19 9.24 1.21 -10.64
CA VAL A 19 10.06 1.01 -9.44
C VAL A 19 9.88 -0.39 -8.85
N PHE A 20 8.65 -0.90 -8.83
CA PHE A 20 8.31 -2.11 -8.09
C PHE A 20 8.26 -3.39 -8.92
N SER A 21 8.15 -3.32 -10.26
CA SER A 21 8.15 -4.52 -11.13
C SER A 21 9.41 -5.39 -11.02
N LYS A 22 10.53 -4.84 -10.52
CA LYS A 22 11.74 -5.62 -10.25
C LYS A 22 11.63 -6.57 -9.05
N PHE A 23 10.64 -6.37 -8.18
CA PHE A 23 10.41 -7.20 -6.98
C PHE A 23 9.34 -8.27 -7.17
N GLY A 24 8.54 -8.19 -8.25
CA GLY A 24 7.48 -9.14 -8.50
C GLY A 24 6.43 -8.66 -9.52
N ASN A 25 5.29 -9.33 -9.54
CA ASN A 25 4.17 -9.00 -10.41
C ASN A 25 3.37 -7.85 -9.79
N ILE A 26 3.27 -6.72 -10.50
CA ILE A 26 2.49 -5.57 -10.05
C ILE A 26 1.12 -5.52 -10.74
N ASN A 27 0.08 -5.27 -9.94
CA ASN A 27 -1.27 -4.99 -10.38
C ASN A 27 -1.63 -3.55 -9.99
N LEU A 28 -1.84 -2.69 -10.99
CA LEU A 28 -2.28 -1.32 -10.78
C LEU A 28 -3.80 -1.26 -10.69
N VAL A 29 -4.31 -0.58 -9.67
CA VAL A 29 -5.74 -0.43 -9.41
C VAL A 29 -6.02 1.01 -8.98
N ASP A 30 -7.09 1.63 -9.44
CA ASP A 30 -7.56 2.89 -8.83
C ASP A 30 -7.79 2.69 -7.32
N GLY A 31 -7.11 3.50 -6.51
CA GLY A 31 -7.14 3.42 -5.05
C GLY A 31 -8.54 3.44 -4.43
N ARG A 32 -9.52 4.07 -5.10
CA ARG A 32 -10.92 4.13 -4.66
C ARG A 32 -11.66 2.80 -4.83
N TYR A 33 -11.17 1.95 -5.72
CA TYR A 33 -11.75 0.66 -6.02
C TYR A 33 -10.92 -0.50 -5.46
N ILE A 34 -9.91 -0.23 -4.62
CA ILE A 34 -9.21 -1.29 -3.88
C ILE A 34 -10.16 -1.87 -2.84
N ASP A 35 -10.44 -3.16 -2.97
CA ASP A 35 -11.28 -3.94 -2.06
C ASP A 35 -10.60 -5.27 -1.69
N ARG A 36 -11.17 -5.99 -0.71
CA ARG A 36 -10.63 -7.26 -0.23
C ARG A 36 -10.46 -8.30 -1.34
N ASN A 37 -11.34 -8.34 -2.34
CA ASN A 37 -11.28 -9.32 -3.41
C ASN A 37 -10.07 -9.08 -4.31
N LYS A 38 -9.76 -7.82 -4.61
CA LYS A 38 -8.61 -7.43 -5.42
C LYS A 38 -7.27 -7.68 -4.71
N ILE A 39 -7.24 -7.60 -3.37
CA ILE A 39 -6.00 -7.77 -2.60
C ILE A 39 -5.87 -9.14 -1.92
N LYS A 40 -6.80 -10.06 -2.15
CA LYS A 40 -6.84 -11.37 -1.46
C LYS A 40 -5.52 -12.14 -1.61
N ASN A 41 -4.89 -12.04 -2.78
CA ASN A 41 -3.65 -12.73 -3.12
C ASN A 41 -2.42 -11.81 -3.14
N THR A 42 -2.53 -10.61 -2.58
CA THR A 42 -1.47 -9.60 -2.59
C THR A 42 -0.56 -9.77 -1.38
N ASP A 43 0.75 -9.75 -1.59
CA ASP A 43 1.75 -9.75 -0.53
C ASP A 43 2.07 -8.32 -0.06
N VAL A 44 2.14 -7.39 -1.01
CA VAL A 44 2.52 -5.97 -0.79
C VAL A 44 1.44 -5.05 -1.34
N LEU A 45 0.88 -4.19 -0.48
CA LEU A 45 -0.12 -3.19 -0.85
C LEU A 45 0.48 -1.78 -0.80
N LEU A 46 0.46 -1.05 -1.91
CA LEU A 46 0.97 0.31 -2.03
C LEU A 46 -0.18 1.28 -2.32
N VAL A 47 -0.41 2.26 -1.46
CA VAL A 47 -1.63 3.09 -1.50
C VAL A 47 -1.34 4.58 -1.31
N ARG A 48 -2.38 5.40 -1.51
CA ARG A 48 -2.45 6.80 -1.07
C ARG A 48 -3.63 6.97 -0.10
N SER A 49 -3.86 8.19 0.36
CA SER A 49 -4.89 8.52 1.37
C SER A 49 -6.33 8.17 0.98
N VAL A 50 -6.61 7.97 -0.31
CA VAL A 50 -7.95 7.60 -0.80
C VAL A 50 -8.36 6.19 -0.37
N THR A 51 -7.42 5.29 -0.11
CA THR A 51 -7.69 3.91 0.31
C THR A 51 -7.66 3.82 1.83
N LYS A 52 -8.78 3.46 2.47
CA LYS A 52 -8.81 3.24 3.93
C LYS A 52 -8.22 1.87 4.26
N ILE A 53 -7.13 1.86 5.03
CA ILE A 53 -6.44 0.65 5.48
C ILE A 53 -6.92 0.29 6.88
N ASN A 54 -7.67 -0.79 7.00
CA ASN A 54 -8.23 -1.25 8.28
C ASN A 54 -8.46 -2.76 8.26
N LYS A 55 -8.93 -3.30 9.38
CA LYS A 55 -9.30 -4.72 9.52
C LYS A 55 -10.28 -5.20 8.45
N SER A 56 -11.29 -4.40 8.09
CA SER A 56 -12.29 -4.79 7.10
C SER A 56 -11.66 -5.05 5.72
N LEU A 57 -10.67 -4.24 5.34
CA LEU A 57 -9.94 -4.44 4.08
C LEU A 57 -9.00 -5.66 4.15
N LEU A 58 -8.25 -5.80 5.25
CA LEU A 58 -7.06 -6.67 5.30
C LEU A 58 -7.28 -8.06 5.91
N GLU A 59 -8.32 -8.25 6.73
CA GLU A 59 -8.58 -9.52 7.40
C GLU A 59 -8.75 -10.66 6.36
N ASN A 60 -8.08 -11.79 6.61
CA ASN A 60 -8.06 -12.97 5.73
C ASN A 60 -7.49 -12.70 4.32
N THR A 61 -6.62 -11.70 4.17
CA THR A 61 -5.81 -11.47 2.96
C THR A 61 -4.37 -11.99 3.16
N LYS A 62 -3.60 -12.05 2.07
CA LYS A 62 -2.17 -12.39 2.12
C LYS A 62 -1.26 -11.19 2.43
N VAL A 63 -1.80 -10.00 2.62
CA VAL A 63 -1.00 -8.77 2.74
C VAL A 63 -0.11 -8.85 3.98
N LYS A 64 1.20 -8.71 3.76
CA LYS A 64 2.24 -8.69 4.82
C LYS A 64 2.93 -7.34 4.92
N PHE A 65 2.80 -6.50 3.91
CA PHE A 65 3.37 -5.16 3.89
C PHE A 65 2.38 -4.15 3.31
N VAL A 66 2.26 -3.00 3.98
CA VAL A 66 1.54 -1.83 3.49
C VAL A 66 2.52 -0.65 3.37
N GLY A 67 2.58 -0.04 2.19
CA GLY A 67 3.30 1.20 1.95
C GLY A 67 2.31 2.32 1.60
N SER A 68 2.37 3.46 2.29
CA SER A 68 1.57 4.63 1.92
C SER A 68 2.43 5.75 1.35
N ALA A 69 2.13 6.18 0.13
CA ALA A 69 2.79 7.31 -0.53
C ALA A 69 2.23 8.67 -0.05
N THR A 70 2.09 8.83 1.27
CA THR A 70 1.53 10.02 1.92
C THR A 70 2.40 10.47 3.09
N SER A 71 2.28 11.76 3.45
CA SER A 71 2.97 12.34 4.59
C SER A 71 2.31 12.02 5.94
N GLY A 72 0.99 11.82 5.95
CA GLY A 72 0.21 11.43 7.13
C GLY A 72 -0.36 10.01 7.05
N VAL A 73 -0.92 9.54 8.16
CA VAL A 73 -1.40 8.15 8.34
C VAL A 73 -2.88 8.05 8.72
N ASP A 74 -3.65 9.13 8.64
CA ASP A 74 -5.07 9.19 9.09
C ASP A 74 -6.00 8.14 8.43
N HIS A 75 -5.61 7.65 7.25
CA HIS A 75 -6.35 6.63 6.50
C HIS A 75 -5.94 5.19 6.89
N VAL A 76 -5.03 5.03 7.86
CA VAL A 76 -4.41 3.76 8.23
C VAL A 76 -4.65 3.47 9.71
N ASP A 77 -5.24 2.32 9.99
CA ASP A 77 -5.32 1.73 11.32
C ASP A 77 -3.98 1.07 11.69
N VAL A 78 -3.02 1.88 12.14
CA VAL A 78 -1.64 1.44 12.46
C VAL A 78 -1.64 0.39 13.57
N ASP A 79 -2.50 0.54 14.58
CA ASP A 79 -2.63 -0.41 15.69
C ASP A 79 -3.07 -1.79 15.19
N TYR A 80 -3.98 -1.84 14.22
CA TYR A 80 -4.38 -3.10 13.60
C TYR A 80 -3.25 -3.73 12.80
N LEU A 81 -2.48 -2.93 12.04
CA LEU A 81 -1.33 -3.44 11.28
C LEU A 81 -0.30 -4.09 12.21
N ASP A 82 0.04 -3.42 13.32
CA ASP A 82 0.96 -3.93 14.34
C ASP A 82 0.47 -5.25 14.96
N LYS A 83 -0.79 -5.26 15.45
CA LYS A 83 -1.40 -6.48 16.03
C LYS A 83 -1.50 -7.65 15.05
N SER A 84 -1.55 -7.37 13.75
CA SER A 84 -1.67 -8.37 12.69
C SER A 84 -0.31 -8.78 12.11
N ASN A 85 0.81 -8.27 12.64
CA ASN A 85 2.16 -8.45 12.10
C ASN A 85 2.27 -8.06 10.61
N ILE A 86 1.59 -6.97 10.22
CA ILE A 86 1.68 -6.39 8.88
C ILE A 86 2.64 -5.21 8.97
N SER A 87 3.78 -5.31 8.28
CA SER A 87 4.77 -4.24 8.24
C SER A 87 4.19 -3.01 7.55
N PHE A 88 4.44 -1.83 8.12
CA PHE A 88 3.94 -0.57 7.61
C PHE A 88 5.06 0.45 7.39
N SER A 89 5.00 1.16 6.28
CA SER A 89 5.84 2.34 6.02
C SER A 89 5.03 3.42 5.32
N TYR A 90 5.37 4.68 5.60
CA TYR A 90 4.79 5.85 4.95
C TYR A 90 5.89 6.85 4.59
N ALA A 91 5.55 7.93 3.88
CA ALA A 91 6.51 8.89 3.34
C ALA A 91 6.39 10.26 4.04
N PRO A 92 6.79 10.37 5.33
CA PRO A 92 6.74 11.64 6.06
C PRO A 92 7.55 12.71 5.33
N GLY A 93 6.99 13.92 5.22
CA GLY A 93 7.65 15.03 4.54
C GLY A 93 7.73 14.91 3.02
N SER A 94 7.02 13.96 2.39
CA SER A 94 6.99 13.82 0.91
C SER A 94 6.50 15.07 0.18
N ASN A 95 5.76 15.95 0.88
CA ASN A 95 5.29 17.24 0.39
C ASN A 95 5.94 18.44 1.11
N ALA A 96 7.00 18.24 1.91
CA ALA A 96 7.59 19.30 2.73
C ALA A 96 8.09 20.48 1.88
N ASN A 97 8.68 20.21 0.71
CA ASN A 97 9.12 21.27 -0.20
C ASN A 97 7.95 22.07 -0.79
N SER A 98 6.83 21.43 -1.09
CA SER A 98 5.63 22.10 -1.63
C SER A 98 4.87 22.93 -0.59
N VAL A 99 5.12 22.72 0.71
CA VAL A 99 4.54 23.50 1.81
C VAL A 99 5.41 24.70 2.16
N ALA A 100 6.71 24.65 1.80
CA ALA A 100 7.66 25.73 2.04
C ALA A 100 7.67 26.80 0.92
N GLU A 101 7.04 26.51 -0.22
CA GLU A 101 6.77 27.45 -1.33
C GLU A 101 5.44 28.18 -1.12
#